data_AF-A0A077QRP2-F1
#
_entry.id   AF-A0A077QRP2-F1
#
_cell.length_a   1.000
_cell.length_b   1.000
_cell.length_c   1.000
_cell.angle_alpha   90.00
_cell.angle_beta   90.00
_cell.angle_gamma   90.00
#
_symmetry.space_group_name_H-M   'P 1'
#
loop_
_entity.id
_entity.type
_entity.pdbx_description
1 polymer ?
#
loop_
_entity_poly.entity_id
_entity_poly.type
_entity_poly.pdbx_seq_one_letter_code
_entity_poly.pdbx_strand_id
1 'polypeptide(L)'
;MTNIIEFEIEILDVWGEGRIDYPIGEGRHITGFHTAYNLNHVDKKIGAGPNTDKNIPKLIPIDDYDNPKFPIADGKCQYITSMSSPFYIPTAIESLRVFNKTPGYGAIYLYGLRDEFIIPVKNLYIGIKIEYNSKEYFLNHRRFKTPESLPSPFNEIKDSPNYVDIFFFHRGSLPREEL
;
A
#
# COMPACT_ATOMS: atom_id res chain seq x y z
N MET A 1 -8.01 -18.13 -16.72
CA MET A 1 -8.33 -16.70 -16.87
C MET A 1 -8.60 -16.16 -15.47
N THR A 2 -7.70 -15.35 -14.94
CA THR A 2 -7.94 -14.67 -13.66
C THR A 2 -8.99 -13.59 -13.91
N ASN A 3 -10.11 -13.65 -13.19
CA ASN A 3 -11.14 -12.63 -13.31
C ASN A 3 -10.58 -11.31 -12.78
N ILE A 4 -10.57 -10.27 -13.63
CA ILE A 4 -10.15 -8.93 -13.25
C ILE A 4 -11.25 -8.31 -12.38
N ILE A 5 -10.86 -7.74 -11.24
CA ILE A 5 -11.74 -6.98 -10.35
C ILE A 5 -11.96 -5.60 -10.95
N GLU A 6 -13.23 -5.29 -11.24
CA GLU A 6 -13.66 -4.04 -11.90
C GLU A 6 -14.37 -3.06 -10.96
N PHE A 7 -14.74 -3.50 -9.76
CA PHE A 7 -15.36 -2.63 -8.76
C PHE A 7 -14.31 -1.84 -7.98
N GLU A 8 -14.75 -0.77 -7.32
CA GLU A 8 -13.87 0.09 -6.53
C GLU A 8 -13.49 -0.54 -5.19
N ILE A 9 -12.20 -0.51 -4.88
CA ILE A 9 -11.61 -0.97 -3.63
C ILE A 9 -11.20 0.24 -2.82
N GLU A 10 -11.83 0.46 -1.67
CA GLU A 10 -11.48 1.55 -0.76
C GLU A 10 -10.07 1.37 -0.21
N ILE A 11 -9.76 0.22 0.39
CA ILE A 11 -8.42 -0.10 0.91
C ILE A 11 -7.95 -1.42 0.31
N LEU A 12 -6.84 -1.36 -0.45
CA LEU A 12 -6.07 -2.53 -0.87
C LEU A 12 -4.86 -2.67 0.04
N ASP A 13 -4.81 -3.74 0.83
CA ASP A 13 -3.65 -4.07 1.68
C ASP A 13 -2.75 -5.06 0.95
N VAL A 14 -1.66 -4.54 0.38
CA VAL A 14 -0.67 -5.28 -0.38
C VAL A 14 0.19 -6.09 0.57
N TRP A 15 0.22 -7.40 0.35
CA TRP A 15 0.80 -8.40 1.25
C TRP A 15 0.09 -8.50 2.60
N GLY A 16 -1.12 -7.94 2.69
CA GLY A 16 -1.95 -7.99 3.88
C GLY A 16 -2.35 -9.41 4.27
N GLU A 17 -2.47 -9.64 5.56
CA GLU A 17 -2.98 -10.89 6.16
C GLU A 17 -4.36 -10.68 6.80
N GLY A 18 -4.97 -9.51 6.59
CA GLY A 18 -6.16 -9.04 7.28
C GLY A 18 -5.84 -8.37 8.62
N ARG A 19 -6.88 -7.94 9.34
CA ARG A 19 -6.73 -7.34 10.66
C ARG A 19 -6.26 -8.38 11.67
N ILE A 20 -5.07 -8.17 12.22
CA ILE A 20 -4.52 -8.94 13.33
C ILE A 20 -4.40 -8.00 14.53
N ASP A 21 -4.97 -8.40 15.66
CA ASP A 21 -4.98 -7.60 16.88
C ASP A 21 -4.87 -8.51 18.10
N TYR A 22 -3.75 -8.41 18.81
CA TYR A 22 -3.48 -9.19 20.02
C TYR A 22 -2.52 -8.47 20.97
N PRO A 23 -2.59 -8.76 22.28
CA PRO A 23 -1.66 -8.18 23.26
C PRO A 23 -0.23 -8.70 23.05
N ILE A 24 0.78 -7.83 23.23
CA ILE A 24 2.20 -8.18 23.20
C ILE A 24 2.94 -7.45 24.32
N GLY A 25 3.45 -8.19 25.31
CA GLY A 25 4.00 -7.58 26.53
C GLY A 25 2.99 -6.65 27.21
N GLU A 26 3.39 -5.41 27.46
CA GLU A 26 2.51 -4.34 27.99
C GLU A 26 1.71 -3.60 26.90
N GLY A 27 1.92 -3.93 25.62
CA GLY A 27 1.32 -3.26 24.47
C GLY A 27 0.31 -4.11 23.71
N ARG A 28 -0.02 -3.65 22.50
CA ARG A 28 -0.81 -4.40 21.51
C ARG A 28 -0.08 -4.38 20.17
N HIS A 29 -0.10 -5.50 19.48
CA HIS A 29 0.27 -5.59 18.08
C HIS A 29 -1.00 -5.46 17.26
N ILE A 30 -1.04 -4.47 16.37
CA ILE A 30 -2.17 -4.22 15.47
C ILE A 30 -1.65 -4.03 14.05
N THR A 31 -2.07 -4.92 13.14
CA THR A 31 -1.77 -4.83 11.71
C THR A 31 -3.05 -4.99 10.88
N GLY A 32 -3.03 -4.46 9.67
CA GLY A 32 -4.11 -4.60 8.70
C GLY A 32 -5.39 -3.85 9.08
N PHE A 33 -6.43 -4.02 8.24
CA PHE A 33 -7.67 -3.26 8.34
C PHE A 33 -8.88 -4.17 8.15
N HIS A 34 -9.97 -3.92 8.89
CA HIS A 34 -11.19 -4.73 8.80
C HIS A 34 -11.89 -4.63 7.43
N THR A 35 -11.83 -3.46 6.79
CA THR A 35 -12.51 -3.21 5.52
C THR A 35 -11.67 -3.59 4.31
N ALA A 36 -10.35 -3.74 4.46
CA ALA A 36 -9.43 -3.96 3.35
C ALA A 36 -9.67 -5.27 2.59
N TYR A 37 -9.41 -5.20 1.28
CA TYR A 37 -9.09 -6.36 0.47
C TYR A 37 -7.60 -6.63 0.59
N ASN A 38 -7.23 -7.88 0.86
CA ASN A 38 -5.84 -8.25 1.15
C ASN A 38 -5.25 -8.95 -0.06
N LEU A 39 -4.30 -8.32 -0.74
CA LEU A 39 -3.60 -8.94 -1.85
C LEU A 39 -2.46 -9.80 -1.31
N ASN A 40 -2.48 -11.10 -1.56
CA ASN A 40 -1.40 -11.99 -1.11
C ASN A 40 -1.29 -13.24 -1.98
N HIS A 41 -0.22 -14.02 -1.77
CA HIS A 41 -0.09 -15.31 -2.45
C HIS A 41 -1.24 -16.24 -2.07
N VAL A 42 -1.73 -16.99 -3.05
CA VAL A 42 -2.91 -17.87 -2.92
C VAL A 42 -2.80 -18.86 -1.76
N ASP A 43 -1.59 -19.36 -1.50
CA ASP A 43 -1.32 -20.33 -0.43
C ASP A 43 -1.03 -19.69 0.93
N LYS A 44 -0.91 -18.36 1.00
CA LYS A 44 -0.54 -17.66 2.24
C LYS A 44 -1.68 -17.74 3.25
N LYS A 45 -1.31 -18.09 4.49
CA LYS A 45 -2.18 -18.04 5.68
C LYS A 45 -1.80 -16.86 6.57
N ILE A 46 -2.70 -16.55 7.50
CA ILE A 46 -2.42 -15.61 8.59
C ILE A 46 -1.23 -16.16 9.39
N GLY A 47 -0.18 -15.36 9.53
CA GLY A 47 1.09 -15.74 10.14
C GLY A 47 1.17 -15.47 11.64
N ALA A 48 0.30 -14.62 12.19
CA ALA A 48 0.38 -14.21 13.59
C ALA A 48 -0.98 -14.03 14.28
N GLY A 49 -0.93 -14.05 15.61
CA GLY A 49 -2.07 -13.80 16.48
C GLY A 49 -3.07 -14.96 16.61
N PRO A 50 -4.27 -14.71 17.15
CA PRO A 50 -5.24 -15.77 17.47
C PRO A 50 -5.82 -16.52 16.27
N ASN A 51 -5.59 -16.01 15.06
CA ASN A 51 -6.11 -16.55 13.81
C ASN A 51 -5.01 -17.15 12.92
N THR A 52 -3.82 -17.41 13.46
CA THR A 52 -2.74 -18.11 12.73
C THR A 52 -3.25 -19.38 12.04
N ASP A 53 -2.71 -19.66 10.85
CA ASP A 53 -3.04 -20.77 9.95
C ASP A 53 -4.44 -20.72 9.31
N LYS A 54 -5.28 -19.74 9.67
CA LYS A 54 -6.55 -19.51 8.99
C LYS A 54 -6.35 -18.79 7.66
N ASN A 55 -7.39 -18.87 6.82
CA ASN A 55 -7.44 -18.16 5.55
C ASN A 55 -7.45 -16.63 5.77
N ILE A 56 -6.75 -15.91 4.90
CA ILE A 56 -6.77 -14.44 4.87
C ILE A 56 -8.17 -13.96 4.47
N PRO A 57 -8.82 -13.06 5.25
CA PRO A 57 -10.12 -12.52 4.90
C PRO A 57 -10.03 -11.62 3.65
N LYS A 58 -11.04 -11.65 2.78
CA LYS A 58 -11.09 -10.84 1.54
C LYS A 58 -9.79 -10.94 0.72
N LEU A 59 -9.22 -12.14 0.63
CA LEU A 59 -8.01 -12.40 -0.14
C LEU A 59 -8.25 -12.12 -1.62
N ILE A 60 -7.41 -11.28 -2.20
CA ILE A 60 -7.19 -11.18 -3.64
C ILE A 60 -5.94 -12.03 -3.93
N PRO A 61 -6.10 -13.24 -4.48
CA PRO A 61 -4.99 -14.17 -4.63
C PRO A 61 -4.11 -13.79 -5.81
N ILE A 62 -2.80 -13.97 -5.63
CA ILE A 62 -1.80 -13.98 -6.70
C ILE A 62 -0.89 -15.21 -6.56
N ASP A 63 -0.05 -15.44 -7.56
CA ASP A 63 0.82 -16.62 -7.68
C ASP A 63 2.32 -16.29 -7.74
N ASP A 64 2.71 -15.01 -7.84
CA ASP A 64 4.11 -14.58 -7.94
C ASP A 64 4.37 -13.36 -7.05
N TYR A 65 5.28 -13.49 -6.08
CA TYR A 65 5.71 -12.36 -5.23
C TYR A 65 6.78 -11.49 -5.88
N ASP A 66 7.59 -12.05 -6.77
CA ASP A 66 8.72 -11.36 -7.40
C ASP A 66 8.24 -10.50 -8.57
N ASN A 67 7.28 -11.00 -9.36
CA ASN A 67 6.68 -10.29 -10.49
C ASN A 67 5.14 -10.32 -10.45
N PRO A 68 4.51 -9.80 -9.39
CA PRO A 68 3.08 -9.89 -9.23
C PRO A 68 2.30 -9.25 -10.36
N LYS A 69 1.12 -9.80 -10.64
CA LYS A 69 0.08 -9.19 -11.44
C LYS A 69 -1.18 -9.07 -10.61
N PHE A 70 -1.56 -7.83 -10.31
CA PHE A 70 -2.73 -7.57 -9.48
C PHE A 70 -3.97 -7.79 -10.35
N PRO A 71 -4.88 -8.70 -9.98
CA PRO A 71 -6.09 -8.97 -10.77
C PRO A 71 -7.16 -7.89 -10.51
N ILE A 72 -6.77 -6.63 -10.63
CA ILE A 72 -7.56 -5.44 -10.35
C ILE A 72 -7.36 -4.51 -11.55
N ALA A 73 -8.45 -3.93 -12.05
CA ALA A 73 -8.40 -2.98 -13.14
C ALA A 73 -7.71 -1.67 -12.72
N ASP A 74 -7.23 -0.92 -13.71
CA ASP A 74 -6.52 0.34 -13.50
C ASP A 74 -7.38 1.36 -12.74
N GLY A 75 -6.77 2.06 -11.79
CA GLY A 75 -7.42 3.15 -11.07
C GLY A 75 -8.59 2.78 -10.15
N LYS A 76 -8.74 1.51 -9.76
CA LYS A 76 -9.83 1.03 -8.90
C LYS A 76 -9.55 1.11 -7.39
N CYS A 77 -8.34 1.44 -6.97
CA CYS A 77 -7.98 1.50 -5.55
C CYS A 77 -7.87 2.95 -5.06
N GLN A 78 -8.65 3.30 -4.03
CA GLN A 78 -8.56 4.62 -3.40
C GLN A 78 -7.34 4.72 -2.48
N TYR A 79 -7.18 3.77 -1.57
CA TYR A 79 -6.04 3.67 -0.67
C TYR A 79 -5.30 2.36 -0.90
N ILE A 80 -3.98 2.43 -0.87
CA ILE A 80 -3.11 1.26 -0.92
C ILE A 80 -2.25 1.26 0.33
N THR A 81 -2.21 0.14 1.03
CA THR A 81 -1.38 -0.05 2.21
C THR A 81 -0.40 -1.19 2.01
N SER A 82 0.74 -1.15 2.68
CA SER A 82 1.66 -2.28 2.80
C SER A 82 2.42 -2.14 4.12
N MET A 83 2.60 -3.24 4.83
CA MET A 83 3.28 -3.26 6.14
C MET A 83 4.49 -4.18 6.10
N SER A 84 5.67 -3.63 6.40
CA SER A 84 6.91 -4.37 6.70
C SER A 84 7.33 -5.43 5.66
N SER A 85 6.74 -5.37 4.47
CA SER A 85 6.92 -6.34 3.40
C SER A 85 7.77 -5.73 2.29
N PRO A 86 8.64 -6.52 1.63
CA PRO A 86 9.41 -6.03 0.50
C PRO A 86 8.50 -5.41 -0.57
N PHE A 87 8.81 -4.17 -0.95
CA PHE A 87 8.05 -3.41 -1.93
C PHE A 87 8.91 -3.17 -3.16
N TYR A 88 9.18 -4.25 -3.90
CA TYR A 88 10.03 -4.22 -5.09
C TYR A 88 9.38 -3.47 -6.25
N ILE A 89 10.19 -3.16 -7.28
CA ILE A 89 9.76 -2.40 -8.46
C ILE A 89 8.49 -2.99 -9.11
N PRO A 90 8.36 -4.32 -9.34
CA PRO A 90 7.13 -4.87 -9.93
C PRO A 90 5.86 -4.61 -9.10
N THR A 91 5.94 -4.80 -7.78
CA THR A 91 4.86 -4.48 -6.84
C THR A 91 4.50 -3.00 -6.87
N ALA A 92 5.50 -2.13 -6.97
CA ALA A 92 5.30 -0.68 -7.09
C ALA A 92 4.60 -0.31 -8.41
N ILE A 93 4.99 -0.92 -9.53
CA ILE A 93 4.35 -0.71 -10.84
C ILE A 93 2.86 -1.07 -10.76
N GLU A 94 2.54 -2.26 -10.25
CA GLU A 94 1.14 -2.71 -10.16
C GLU A 94 0.33 -1.88 -9.17
N SER A 95 0.91 -1.52 -8.02
CA SER A 95 0.26 -0.64 -7.04
C SER A 95 -0.06 0.72 -7.66
N LEU A 96 0.88 1.32 -8.39
CA LEU A 96 0.65 2.57 -9.09
C LEU A 96 -0.39 2.42 -10.20
N ARG A 97 -0.42 1.29 -10.92
CA ARG A 97 -1.42 1.01 -11.97
C ARG A 97 -2.83 1.00 -11.40
N VAL A 98 -3.08 0.23 -10.35
CA VAL A 98 -4.41 0.07 -9.73
C VAL A 98 -4.83 1.27 -8.89
N PHE A 99 -3.88 2.09 -8.42
CA PHE A 99 -4.17 3.31 -7.68
C PHE A 99 -4.95 4.34 -8.51
N ASN A 100 -6.02 4.89 -7.93
CA ASN A 100 -6.82 5.96 -8.50
C ASN A 100 -6.08 7.29 -8.44
N LYS A 101 -5.67 7.79 -9.61
CA LYS A 101 -4.80 8.97 -9.75
C LYS A 101 -5.56 10.29 -9.76
N THR A 102 -6.87 10.26 -9.48
CA THR A 102 -7.65 11.47 -9.23
C THR A 102 -7.00 12.27 -8.10
N PRO A 103 -6.59 13.53 -8.32
CA PRO A 103 -5.91 14.32 -7.31
C PRO A 103 -6.70 14.44 -6.01
N GLY A 104 -6.04 14.17 -4.88
CA GLY A 104 -6.65 14.25 -3.55
C GLY A 104 -7.67 13.15 -3.23
N TYR A 105 -7.89 12.17 -4.11
CA TYR A 105 -8.87 11.10 -3.88
C TYR A 105 -8.44 10.11 -2.80
N GLY A 106 -7.14 9.81 -2.75
CA GLY A 106 -6.59 8.88 -1.78
C GLY A 106 -5.07 8.98 -1.71
N ALA A 107 -4.45 7.96 -1.11
CA ALA A 107 -3.01 7.93 -0.87
C ALA A 107 -2.49 6.49 -0.74
N ILE A 108 -1.18 6.34 -0.90
CA ILE A 108 -0.46 5.08 -0.65
C ILE A 108 0.26 5.21 0.69
N TYR A 109 0.00 4.31 1.64
CA TYR A 109 0.58 4.26 2.98
C TYR A 109 1.51 3.06 3.10
N LEU A 110 2.81 3.31 3.27
CA LEU A 110 3.81 2.26 3.43
C LEU A 110 4.33 2.30 4.86
N TYR A 111 3.94 1.33 5.67
CA TYR A 111 4.32 1.21 7.08
C TYR A 111 5.62 0.43 7.21
N GLY A 112 6.57 0.97 7.98
CA GLY A 112 7.83 0.30 8.29
C GLY A 112 8.74 0.02 7.07
N LEU A 113 8.56 0.77 5.98
CA LEU A 113 9.29 0.56 4.73
C LEU A 113 10.72 1.13 4.77
N ARG A 114 11.73 0.27 4.56
CA ARG A 114 13.14 0.70 4.53
C ARG A 114 13.42 1.68 3.38
N ASP A 115 14.34 2.61 3.63
CA ASP A 115 14.70 3.70 2.68
C ASP A 115 15.10 3.19 1.29
N GLU A 116 15.75 2.03 1.23
CA GLU A 116 16.16 1.35 -0.01
C GLU A 116 14.98 1.02 -0.96
N PHE A 117 13.75 0.92 -0.44
CA PHE A 117 12.55 0.66 -1.24
C PHE A 117 11.74 1.91 -1.58
N ILE A 118 11.85 2.97 -0.77
CA ILE A 118 11.09 4.22 -0.96
C ILE A 118 11.59 5.00 -2.17
N ILE A 119 12.91 5.12 -2.31
CA ILE A 119 13.53 5.86 -3.41
C ILE A 119 13.11 5.27 -4.78
N PRO A 120 13.15 3.94 -5.00
CA PRO A 120 12.60 3.32 -6.19
C PRO A 120 11.14 3.68 -6.50
N VAL A 121 10.25 3.68 -5.51
CA VAL A 121 8.83 4.04 -5.71
C VAL A 121 8.69 5.50 -6.14
N LYS A 122 9.39 6.42 -5.47
CA LYS A 122 9.41 7.85 -5.84
C LYS A 122 9.91 8.03 -7.28
N ASN A 123 11.03 7.40 -7.62
CA ASN A 123 11.66 7.51 -8.94
C ASN A 123 10.80 6.91 -10.05
N LEU A 124 10.17 5.76 -9.80
CA LEU A 124 9.29 5.10 -10.76
C LEU A 124 8.15 6.04 -11.18
N TYR A 125 7.51 6.71 -10.23
CA TYR A 125 6.43 7.63 -10.55
C TYR A 125 6.89 8.88 -11.30
N ILE A 126 8.04 9.45 -10.91
CA ILE A 126 8.65 10.57 -11.63
C ILE A 126 8.95 10.16 -13.08
N GLY A 127 9.47 8.95 -13.29
CA GLY A 127 9.72 8.39 -14.63
C GLY A 127 8.44 8.25 -15.46
N ILE A 128 7.39 7.64 -14.91
CA ILE A 128 6.08 7.52 -15.57
C ILE A 128 5.56 8.91 -15.98
N LYS A 129 5.68 9.93 -15.12
CA LYS A 129 5.26 11.30 -15.45
C LYS A 129 6.01 11.86 -16.66
N ILE A 130 7.33 11.65 -16.72
CA ILE A 130 8.17 12.14 -17.83
C ILE A 130 7.76 11.46 -19.14
N GLU A 131 7.56 10.14 -19.10
CA GLU A 131 7.21 9.34 -20.29
C GLU A 131 5.82 9.69 -20.82
N TYR A 132 4.84 9.88 -19.94
CA TYR A 132 3.46 10.23 -20.32
C TYR A 132 3.27 11.75 -20.56
N ASN A 133 4.34 12.55 -20.53
CA ASN A 133 4.40 13.99 -20.83
C ASN A 133 3.36 14.86 -20.09
N SER A 134 2.71 14.33 -19.05
CA SER A 134 1.72 15.04 -18.28
C SER A 134 2.45 15.86 -17.23
N LYS A 135 2.77 17.12 -17.56
CA LYS A 135 3.22 18.15 -16.60
C LYS A 135 2.23 18.36 -15.43
N GLU A 136 1.10 17.66 -15.45
CA GLU A 136 -0.01 17.84 -14.54
C GLU A 136 0.08 17.07 -13.23
N TYR A 137 0.86 15.99 -13.06
CA TYR A 137 0.78 15.18 -11.83
C TYR A 137 2.12 14.97 -11.15
N PHE A 138 2.22 15.10 -9.83
CA PHE A 138 3.41 14.70 -9.08
C PHE A 138 3.03 13.95 -7.80
N LEU A 139 3.96 13.13 -7.31
CA LEU A 139 3.84 12.40 -6.07
C LEU A 139 4.46 13.25 -4.95
N ASN A 140 3.64 13.70 -4.01
CA ASN A 140 4.14 14.30 -2.78
C ASN A 140 4.39 13.17 -1.78
N HIS A 141 5.56 13.18 -1.14
CA HIS A 141 5.96 12.19 -0.14
C HIS A 141 6.09 12.87 1.22
N ARG A 142 5.49 12.27 2.25
CA ARG A 142 5.68 12.67 3.64
C ARG A 142 5.92 11.45 4.50
N ARG A 143 6.93 11.52 5.36
CA ARG A 143 7.19 10.52 6.38
C ARG A 143 6.68 10.99 7.73
N PHE A 144 5.91 10.14 8.40
CA PHE A 144 5.47 10.35 9.77
C PHE A 144 6.21 9.38 10.69
N LYS A 145 6.63 9.87 11.86
CA LYS A 145 7.34 9.07 12.85
C LYS A 145 6.47 8.00 13.51
N THR A 146 5.16 8.23 13.56
CA THR A 146 4.18 7.35 14.18
C THR A 146 2.81 7.43 13.47
N PRO A 147 2.01 6.34 13.41
CA PRO A 147 0.69 6.36 12.76
C PRO A 147 -0.38 7.17 13.50
N GLU A 148 -0.24 7.45 14.80
CA GLU A 148 -1.32 8.02 15.62
C GLU A 148 -1.82 9.39 15.14
N SER A 149 -0.97 10.12 14.40
CA SER A 149 -1.31 11.42 13.81
C SER A 149 -2.11 11.32 12.50
N LEU A 150 -2.30 10.12 11.97
CA LEU A 150 -3.05 9.89 10.74
C LEU A 150 -4.57 9.90 10.97
N PRO A 151 -5.38 10.06 9.91
CA PRO A 151 -6.81 9.79 10.00
C PRO A 151 -7.08 8.30 10.23
N SER A 152 -8.19 7.98 10.89
CA SER A 152 -8.70 6.60 10.97
C SER A 152 -9.12 6.09 9.57
N PRO A 153 -8.91 4.80 9.27
CA PRO A 153 -8.36 3.76 10.14
C PRO A 153 -6.82 3.67 10.12
N PHE A 154 -6.13 4.51 9.35
CA PHE A 154 -4.68 4.46 9.12
C PHE A 154 -3.83 4.73 10.37
N ASN A 155 -4.43 5.30 11.41
CA ASN A 155 -3.79 5.54 12.70
C ASN A 155 -3.83 4.38 13.69
N GLU A 156 -4.54 3.31 13.35
CA GLU A 156 -4.76 2.19 14.27
C GLU A 156 -3.61 1.19 14.28
N ILE A 157 -2.75 1.21 13.26
CA ILE A 157 -1.62 0.30 13.12
C ILE A 157 -0.63 0.52 14.26
N LYS A 158 -0.32 -0.56 14.97
CA LYS A 158 0.65 -0.62 16.06
C LYS A 158 1.59 -1.78 15.78
N ASP A 159 2.51 -1.53 14.87
CA ASP A 159 3.56 -2.46 14.50
C ASP A 159 4.90 -1.74 14.39
N SER A 160 5.98 -2.44 14.72
CA SER A 160 7.34 -1.91 14.72
C SER A 160 8.08 -2.33 13.46
N PRO A 161 8.81 -1.42 12.77
CA PRO A 161 9.07 -0.04 13.17
C PRO A 161 7.92 0.94 12.85
N ASN A 162 7.71 1.91 13.74
CA ASN A 162 6.51 2.75 13.79
C ASN A 162 6.47 3.92 12.78
N TYR A 163 7.24 3.95 11.69
CA TYR A 163 7.11 5.06 10.74
C TYR A 163 6.18 4.70 9.58
N VAL A 164 5.61 5.72 8.96
CA VAL A 164 4.72 5.56 7.81
C VAL A 164 5.05 6.59 6.75
N ASP A 165 5.33 6.10 5.55
CA ASP A 165 5.59 6.89 4.36
C ASP A 165 4.29 7.00 3.55
N ILE A 166 3.85 8.23 3.32
CA ILE A 166 2.60 8.51 2.62
C ILE A 166 2.88 9.23 1.32
N PHE A 167 2.30 8.70 0.26
CA PHE A 167 2.42 9.23 -1.09
C PHE A 167 1.06 9.74 -1.57
N PHE A 168 1.00 11.03 -1.91
CA PHE A 168 -0.20 11.70 -2.38
C PHE A 168 -0.06 12.10 -3.84
N PHE A 169 -1.13 11.91 -4.60
CA PHE A 169 -1.22 12.38 -5.98
C PHE A 169 -1.78 13.79 -6.02
N HIS A 170 -0.98 14.72 -6.54
CA HIS A 170 -1.37 16.11 -6.71
C HIS A 170 -1.37 16.52 -8.18
N ARG A 171 -2.25 17.47 -8.51
CA ARG A 171 -2.20 18.20 -9.78
C ARG A 171 -1.28 19.41 -9.65
N GLY A 172 -0.27 19.54 -10.51
CA GLY A 172 0.62 20.71 -10.59
C GLY A 172 2.05 20.43 -11.08
N SER A 173 2.86 21.49 -11.13
CA SER A 173 4.32 21.41 -11.32
C SER A 173 5.04 21.00 -10.02
N LEU A 174 6.15 20.26 -10.14
CA LEU A 174 7.04 19.97 -9.00
C LEU A 174 7.44 21.30 -8.31
N PRO A 175 7.44 21.38 -6.97
CA PRO A 175 7.99 22.53 -6.27
C PRO A 175 9.44 22.76 -6.72
N ARG A 176 9.81 24.02 -7.03
CA ARG A 176 11.17 24.37 -7.49
C ARG A 176 12.29 24.02 -6.49
N GLU A 177 11.93 23.73 -5.25
CA GLU A 177 12.86 23.38 -4.18
C GLU A 177 13.25 21.89 -4.15
N GLU A 178 12.62 21.03 -4.97
CA GLU A 178 12.90 19.59 -5.08
C GLU A 178 13.54 19.18 -6.43
N LEU A 179 14.08 20.15 -7.19
CA LEU A 179 14.84 19.92 -8.43
C LEU A 179 16.34 20.16 -8.22
#